data_AF-A0A965TAZ6-F1
#
_entry.id   AF-A0A965TAZ6-F1
#
_cell.length_a   1.000
_cell.length_b   1.000
_cell.length_c   1.000
_cell.angle_alpha   90.00
_cell.angle_beta   90.00
_cell.angle_gamma   90.00
#
_symmetry.space_group_name_H-M   'P 1'
#
loop_
_entity.id
_entity.type
_entity.pdbx_description
1 polymer ?
#
loop_
_entity_poly.entity_id
_entity_poly.type
_entity_poly.pdbx_seq_one_letter_code
_entity_poly.pdbx_strand_id
1 'polypeptide(L)' 'IVKGNNMKHYINGILMSETTDNDSSNSKLSGLIGLQVHVSKEMKITYKNIQIKIEKT' A
#
# COMPACT_ATOMS: atom_id res chain seq x y z
N ILE A 1 -4.96 -4.33 -0.51
CA ILE A 1 -6.01 -4.43 0.53
C ILE A 1 -5.30 -4.59 1.86
N VAL A 2 -5.66 -3.80 2.86
CA VAL A 2 -5.06 -3.86 4.20
C VAL A 2 -6.16 -4.11 5.21
N LYS A 3 -6.01 -5.13 6.04
CA LYS A 3 -6.96 -5.50 7.12
C LYS A 3 -6.16 -5.79 8.39
N GLY A 4 -6.19 -4.86 9.35
CA GLY A 4 -5.36 -4.94 10.55
C GLY A 4 -3.87 -4.95 10.20
N ASN A 5 -3.15 -5.95 10.71
CA ASN A 5 -1.72 -6.15 10.45
C ASN A 5 -1.41 -6.98 9.19
N ASN A 6 -2.43 -7.43 8.44
CA ASN A 6 -2.26 -8.18 7.21
C ASN A 6 -2.47 -7.27 5.99
N MET A 7 -1.47 -7.25 5.10
CA MET A 7 -1.38 -6.39 3.93
C MET A 7 -1.18 -7.23 2.68
N LYS A 8 -2.04 -7.04 1.67
CA LYS A 8 -1.97 -7.73 0.38
C LYS A 8 -1.87 -6.74 -0.78
N HIS A 9 -0.87 -6.93 -1.62
CA HIS A 9 -0.60 -6.14 -2.82
C HIS A 9 -1.02 -6.91 -4.06
N TYR A 10 -1.75 -6.25 -4.95
CA TYR A 10 -2.27 -6.84 -6.17
C TYR A 10 -1.83 -6.03 -7.38
N ILE A 11 -1.46 -6.72 -8.46
CA ILE A 11 -1.18 -6.12 -9.77
C ILE A 11 -2.07 -6.86 -10.77
N ASN A 12 -2.88 -6.13 -11.54
CA ASN A 12 -3.83 -6.70 -12.50
C ASN A 12 -4.77 -7.76 -11.89
N GLY A 13 -5.18 -7.58 -10.63
CA GLY A 13 -6.05 -8.51 -9.91
C GLY A 13 -5.36 -9.75 -9.34
N ILE A 14 -4.07 -9.96 -9.63
CA ILE A 14 -3.30 -11.13 -9.17
C ILE A 14 -2.55 -10.76 -7.89
N LEU A 15 -2.58 -11.64 -6.89
CA LEU A 15 -1.83 -11.48 -5.65
C LEU A 15 -0.33 -11.51 -5.96
N MET A 16 0.36 -10.41 -5.71
CA MET A 16 1.80 -10.28 -5.97
C MET A 16 2.61 -10.45 -4.68
N SER A 17 2.14 -9.87 -3.57
CA SER A 17 2.82 -9.96 -2.27
C SER A 17 1.80 -9.88 -1.13
N GLU A 18 2.04 -10.65 -0.08
CA GLU A 18 1.30 -10.63 1.18
C GLU A 18 2.29 -10.52 2.34
N THR A 19 1.96 -9.70 3.33
CA THR A 19 2.79 -9.47 4.50
C THR A 19 1.91 -9.36 5.73
N THR A 20 2.29 -10.07 6.80
CA THR A 20 1.68 -9.94 8.13
C THR A 20 2.72 -9.36 9.06
N ASP A 21 2.43 -8.19 9.63
CA ASP A 21 3.28 -7.56 10.63
C ASP A 21 3.04 -8.20 12.01
N ASN A 22 4.00 -8.97 12.50
CA ASN A 22 3.96 -9.64 13.79
C ASN A 22 4.65 -8.83 14.91
N ASP A 23 5.16 -7.63 14.62
CA ASP A 23 5.76 -6.77 15.64
C ASP A 23 4.68 -5.96 16.36
N SER A 24 4.12 -6.54 17.42
CA SER A 24 3.10 -5.87 18.24
C SER A 24 3.60 -4.61 18.96
N SER A 25 4.91 -4.46 19.14
CA SER A 25 5.50 -3.34 19.88
C SER A 25 5.71 -2.11 19.01
N ASN A 26 6.02 -2.29 17.72
CA ASN A 26 6.35 -1.19 16.81
C ASN A 26 5.38 -1.01 15.65
N SER A 27 4.42 -1.93 15.45
CA SER A 27 3.44 -1.82 14.36
C SER A 27 2.56 -0.57 14.47
N LYS A 28 2.15 -0.03 13.32
CA LYS A 28 1.27 1.14 13.22
C LYS A 28 0.08 0.81 12.33
N LEU A 29 -1.13 0.99 12.87
CA LEU A 29 -2.39 0.73 12.15
C LEU A 29 -2.89 1.94 11.33
N SER A 30 -2.30 3.11 11.53
CA SER A 30 -2.69 4.35 10.85
C SER A 30 -1.48 5.18 10.45
N GLY A 31 -1.61 5.91 9.34
CA GLY A 31 -0.57 6.79 8.83
C GLY A 31 -1.02 7.52 7.57
N LEU A 32 -0.08 8.22 6.92
CA LEU A 32 -0.29 8.86 5.62
C LEU A 32 0.03 7.88 4.49
N ILE A 33 -0.65 8.02 3.35
CA ILE A 33 -0.33 7.32 2.11
C ILE A 33 0.48 8.26 1.22
N GLY A 34 1.66 7.82 0.81
CA GLY A 34 2.54 8.57 -0.08
C GLY A 34 2.81 7.82 -1.38
N LEU A 35 2.99 8.55 -2.47
CA LEU A 35 3.50 8.03 -3.73
C LEU A 35 4.96 8.46 -3.86
N GLN A 36 5.87 7.50 -3.76
CA GLN A 36 7.29 7.76 -3.91
C GLN A 36 7.73 7.40 -5.34
N VAL A 37 8.52 8.28 -5.95
CA VAL A 37 9.14 8.06 -7.25
C VAL A 37 10.65 8.22 -7.11
N HIS A 38 11.41 7.29 -7.68
CA HIS A 38 12.84 7.47 -7.84
C HIS A 38 13.09 8.45 -9.00
N VAL A 39 13.78 9.56 -8.71
CA VAL A 39 13.95 10.64 -9.69
C VAL A 39 15.13 10.31 -10.60
N SER A 40 14.85 9.86 -11.82
CA SER A 40 15.82 9.77 -12.90
C SER A 40 15.23 10.30 -14.21
N LYS A 41 16.08 10.66 -15.17
CA LYS A 41 15.64 11.19 -16.48
C LYS A 41 14.76 10.20 -17.24
N GLU A 42 14.96 8.90 -17.02
CA GLU A 42 14.26 7.82 -17.72
C GLU A 42 12.98 7.37 -16.99
N MET A 43 12.88 7.59 -15.67
CA MET A 43 11.71 7.19 -14.88
C MET A 43 10.63 8.27 -14.90
N LYS A 44 9.81 8.25 -15.95
CA LYS A 44 8.56 9.02 -16.02
C LYS A 44 7.36 8.13 -15.69
N ILE A 45 6.54 8.56 -14.75
CA ILE A 45 5.31 7.87 -14.34
C ILE A 45 4.13 8.83 -14.31
N THR A 46 2.94 8.32 -14.64
CA THR A 46 1.68 9.06 -14.57
C THR A 46 0.67 8.23 -13.78
N TYR A 47 -0.01 8.87 -12.84
CA TYR A 47 -1.03 8.23 -12.02
C TYR A 47 -2.42 8.78 -12.37
N LYS A 48 -3.44 7.92 -12.30
CA LYS A 48 -4.83 8.30 -12.49
C LYS A 48 -5.72 7.39 -11.62
N ASN A 49 -6.87 7.91 -11.20
CA ASN A 49 -7.89 7.17 -10.45
C ASN A 49 -7.40 6.56 -9.12
N ILE A 50 -6.57 7.30 -8.38
CA ILE A 50 -6.16 6.88 -7.04
C ILE A 50 -7.34 7.09 -6.09
N GLN A 51 -7.84 5.99 -5.52
CA GLN A 51 -9.00 6.00 -4.63
C GLN A 51 -8.66 5.28 -3.33
N ILE A 52 -9.28 5.71 -2.24
CA ILE A 52 -9.20 5.06 -0.94
C ILE A 52 -10.61 4.67 -0.50
N LYS A 53 -10.79 3.40 -0.16
CA LYS A 53 -11.99 2.90 0.51
C LYS A 53 -11.63 2.58 1.95
N ILE A 54 -12.22 3.33 2.88
CA ILE A 54 -12.12 3.05 4.31
C ILE A 54 -13.37 2.28 4.71
N GLU A 55 -13.21 1.03 5.13
CA GLU A 55 -14.31 0.29 5.74
C GLU A 55 -14.46 0.78 7.17
N LYS A 56 -15.57 1.47 7.46
CA LYS A 56 -15.94 1.82 8.83
C LYS A 56 -16.59 0.60 9.45
N THR A 57 -16.11 0.22 10.63
CA THR A 57 -16.77 -0.76 11.50
C THR A 57 -18.07 -0.20 12.05
#